data_AF-A0A350CPF8-F1
#
_entry.id   AF-A0A350CPF8-F1
#
_cell.length_a   1.000
_cell.length_b   1.000
_cell.length_c   1.000
_cell.angle_alpha   90.00
_cell.angle_beta   90.00
_cell.angle_gamma   90.00
#
_symmetry.space_group_name_H-M   'P 1'
#
loop_
_entity.id
_entity.type
_entity.pdbx_description
1 polymer ?
#
loop_
_entity_poly.entity_id
_entity_poly.type
_entity_poly.pdbx_seq_one_letter_code
_entity_poly.pdbx_strand_id
1 'polypeptide(L)' 'MNFEPSEDARAFADTAQALFADYCGDEQLRSFDAGGAPYMEDLWRQCVEAGLHTIVVPEAEGGLG' A
#
# COMPACT_ATOMS: atom_id res chain seq x y z
N MET A 1 15.47 2.09 24.00
CA MET A 1 14.35 1.66 23.14
C MET A 1 14.72 2.02 21.72
N ASN A 2 14.67 1.07 20.79
CA ASN A 2 14.84 1.35 19.36
C ASN A 2 13.44 1.50 18.75
N PHE A 3 13.23 2.56 17.98
CA PHE A 3 11.98 2.87 17.28
C PHE A 3 12.14 2.83 15.76
N GLU A 4 13.32 2.44 15.27
CA GLU A 4 13.57 2.29 13.84
C GLU A 4 12.85 1.03 13.32
N PRO A 5 12.21 1.11 12.14
CA PRO A 5 11.66 -0.06 11.48
C PRO A 5 12.78 -1.05 11.15
N SER A 6 12.43 -2.34 11.11
CA SER A 6 13.33 -3.38 10.56
C SER A 6 13.66 -3.10 9.10
N GLU A 7 14.72 -3.70 8.58
CA GLU A 7 15.06 -3.62 7.14
C GLU A 7 13.90 -4.08 6.26
N ASP A 8 13.20 -5.15 6.65
CA ASP A 8 12.04 -5.64 5.89
C ASP A 8 10.91 -4.62 5.88
N ALA A 9 10.58 -4.04 7.05
CA ALA A 9 9.56 -2.99 7.15
C ALA A 9 9.95 -1.75 6.32
N ARG A 10 11.25 -1.46 6.19
CA ARG A 10 11.77 -0.39 5.32
C ARG A 10 11.56 -0.71 3.85
N ALA A 11 11.87 -1.92 3.40
CA ALA A 11 11.68 -2.36 2.02
C ALA A 11 10.20 -2.32 1.59
N PHE A 12 9.29 -2.70 2.49
CA PHE A 12 7.84 -2.56 2.27
C PHE A 12 7.41 -1.10 2.20
N ALA A 13 7.94 -0.23 3.07
CA ALA A 13 7.66 1.21 3.02
C ALA A 13 8.11 1.83 1.69
N ASP A 14 9.29 1.46 1.19
CA ASP A 14 9.81 1.95 -0.09
C ASP A 14 8.93 1.49 -1.27
N THR A 15 8.49 0.22 -1.24
CA THR A 15 7.58 -0.33 -2.25
C THR A 15 6.22 0.37 -2.23
N ALA A 16 5.66 0.60 -1.04
CA ALA A 16 4.42 1.35 -0.88
C ALA A 16 4.59 2.77 -1.42
N GLN A 17 5.69 3.45 -1.07
CA GLN A 17 5.96 4.82 -1.51
C GLN A 17 5.99 4.94 -3.04
N ALA A 18 6.67 4.01 -3.73
CA ALA A 18 6.69 3.98 -5.20
C ALA A 18 5.28 3.77 -5.78
N LEU A 19 4.54 2.80 -5.23
CA LEU A 19 3.19 2.48 -5.71
C LEU A 19 2.23 3.67 -5.55
N PHE A 20 2.21 4.32 -4.38
CA PHE A 20 1.34 5.48 -4.16
C PHE A 20 1.78 6.68 -5.01
N ALA A 21 3.07 6.85 -5.31
CA ALA A 21 3.52 7.92 -6.19
C ALA A 21 2.98 7.77 -7.63
N ASP A 22 2.86 6.54 -8.12
CA ASP A 22 2.38 6.25 -9.48
C ASP A 22 0.84 6.35 -9.60
N TYR A 23 0.11 6.04 -8.54
CA TYR A 23 -1.36 5.92 -8.56
C TYR A 23 -2.10 7.09 -7.90
N CYS A 24 -1.45 7.88 -7.04
CA CYS A 24 -2.05 9.00 -6.32
C CYS A 24 -1.54 10.37 -6.80
N GLY A 25 -1.30 10.52 -8.10
CA GLY A 25 -1.06 11.83 -8.71
C GLY A 25 -2.29 12.74 -8.68
N ASP A 26 -2.09 14.05 -8.86
CA ASP A 26 -3.15 15.06 -8.77
C ASP A 26 -4.34 14.78 -9.71
N GLU A 27 -4.08 14.28 -10.92
CA GLU A 27 -5.13 13.97 -11.90
C GLU A 27 -5.93 12.72 -11.52
N GLN A 28 -5.24 11.67 -11.06
CA GLN A 28 -5.84 10.42 -10.62
C GLN A 28 -6.74 10.65 -9.40
N LEU A 29 -6.26 11.42 -8.42
CA LEU A 29 -7.03 11.79 -7.23
C LEU A 29 -8.26 12.63 -7.60
N ARG A 30 -8.09 13.63 -8.47
CA ARG A 30 -9.22 14.45 -8.95
C ARG A 30 -10.27 13.61 -9.67
N SER A 31 -9.84 12.69 -10.53
CA SER A 31 -10.73 11.79 -11.27
C SER A 31 -11.49 10.86 -10.33
N PHE A 32 -10.80 10.31 -9.33
CA PHE A 32 -11.40 9.46 -8.30
C PHE A 32 -12.46 10.21 -7.48
N ASP A 33 -12.14 11.40 -6.98
CA ASP A 33 -13.06 12.24 -6.21
C ASP A 33 -14.32 12.61 -7.01
N ALA A 34 -14.17 12.82 -8.33
CA ALA A 34 -15.29 13.10 -9.22
C ALA A 34 -16.09 11.83 -9.62
N GLY A 35 -15.48 10.66 -9.55
CA GLY A 35 -16.03 9.39 -10.05
C GLY A 35 -17.01 8.70 -9.11
N GLY A 36 -17.02 9.06 -7.82
CA GLY A 36 -17.95 8.50 -6.82
C GLY A 36 -17.71 7.02 -6.48
N ALA A 37 -16.57 6.47 -6.90
CA ALA A 37 -16.19 5.12 -6.54
C ALA A 37 -15.86 5.04 -5.03
N PRO A 38 -16.15 3.91 -4.36
CA PRO A 38 -15.94 3.77 -2.92
C PRO A 38 -14.44 3.72 -2.53
N TYR A 39 -13.57 3.31 -3.46
CA TYR A 39 -12.12 3.27 -3.32
C TYR A 39 -11.46 3.20 -4.72
N MET A 40 -10.16 3.51 -4.79
CA MET A 40 -9.37 3.41 -6.03
C MET A 40 -9.07 1.94 -6.34
N GLU A 41 -9.91 1.31 -7.17
CA GLU A 41 -9.83 -0.13 -7.45
C GLU A 41 -8.51 -0.57 -8.06
N ASP A 42 -7.96 0.21 -8.99
CA ASP A 42 -6.68 -0.12 -9.63
C ASP A 42 -5.52 -0.06 -8.64
N LEU A 43 -5.49 0.95 -7.76
CA LEU A 43 -4.51 1.04 -6.68
C LEU A 43 -4.65 -0.14 -5.71
N TRP A 44 -5.88 -0.49 -5.33
CA TRP A 44 -6.12 -1.60 -4.42
C TRP A 44 -5.61 -2.94 -4.99
N ARG A 45 -5.84 -3.18 -6.29
CA ARG A 45 -5.33 -4.38 -6.96
C ARG A 45 -3.80 -4.45 -6.89
N GLN A 46 -3.10 -3.34 -7.13
CA GLN A 46 -1.64 -3.31 -7.00
C GLN A 46 -1.18 -3.54 -5.55
N CYS A 47 -1.88 -3.00 -4.55
CA CYS A 47 -1.57 -3.25 -3.14
C CYS A 47 -1.67 -4.75 -2.79
N VAL A 48 -2.64 -5.46 -3.38
CA VAL A 48 -2.78 -6.91 -3.19
C VAL A 48 -1.65 -7.66 -3.88
N GLU A 49 -1.35 -7.33 -5.13
CA GLU A 49 -0.26 -7.96 -5.91
C GLU A 49 1.12 -7.75 -5.26
N ALA A 50 1.37 -6.57 -4.69
CA ALA A 50 2.60 -6.25 -3.97
C ALA A 50 2.67 -6.86 -2.55
N GLY A 51 1.62 -7.54 -2.09
CA GLY A 51 1.56 -8.13 -0.75
C GLY A 51 1.38 -7.11 0.39
N LEU A 52 1.12 -5.84 0.10
CA LEU A 52 0.97 -4.79 1.12
C LEU A 52 -0.24 -5.03 2.04
N HIS A 53 -1.24 -5.75 1.56
CA HIS A 53 -2.45 -6.09 2.33
C HIS A 53 -2.20 -7.04 3.52
N THR A 54 -1.06 -7.75 3.57
CA THR A 54 -0.77 -8.74 4.62
C THR A 54 0.21 -8.25 5.69
N ILE A 55 0.69 -7.01 5.60
CA ILE A 55 1.74 -6.45 6.48
C ILE A 55 1.35 -6.50 7.97
N VAL A 56 0.07 -6.40 8.29
CA VAL A 56 -0.44 -6.42 9.68
C VAL A 56 -1.06 -7.76 10.07
N VAL A 57 -1.02 -8.74 9.16
CA VAL A 57 -1.58 -10.08 9.39
C VAL A 57 -0.52 -10.94 10.07
N PRO A 58 -0.88 -11.70 11.12
CA PRO A 58 0.06 -12.62 11.77
C PRO A 58 0.73 -13.59 10.79
N GLU A 59 2.02 -13.86 10.97
CA GLU A 59 2.75 -14.87 10.17
C GLU A 59 2.06 -16.24 10.20
N ALA A 60 1.46 -16.61 11.34
CA ALA A 60 0.72 -17.86 11.52
C ALA A 60 -0.50 -18.00 10.58
N GLU A 61 -1.02 -16.88 10.09
CA GLU A 61 -2.17 -16.80 9.18
C GLU A 61 -1.73 -16.49 7.73
N GLY A 62 -0.45 -16.66 7.41
CA GLY A 62 0.11 -16.35 6.09
C GLY A 62 0.39 -14.86 5.86
N GLY A 63 0.45 -14.08 6.94
CA GLY A 63 0.81 -12.67 6.92
C GLY A 63 2.31 -12.40 7.08
N LEU A 64 2.64 -11.14 7.34
CA LEU A 64 4.02 -10.65 7.46
C LEU A 64 4.29 -9.94 8.81
N GLY A 65 3.38 -10.07 9.79
CA GLY A 65 3.44 -9.39 11.10
C GLY A 65 3.33 -10.31 12.32
#